data_AF-A0A973HCW5-F1
#
_entry.id   AF-A0A973HCW5-F1
#
_cell.length_a   1.000
_cell.length_b   1.000
_cell.length_c   1.000
_cell.angle_alpha   90.00
_cell.angle_beta   90.00
_cell.angle_gamma   90.00
#
_symmetry.space_group_name_H-M   'P 1'
#
loop_
_entity.id
_entity.type
_entity.pdbx_description
1 polymer ?
#
loop_
_entity_poly.entity_id
_entity_poly.type
_entity_poly.pdbx_seq_one_letter_code
_entity_poly.pdbx_strand_id
1 'polypeptide(L)'
;MKKGILWFIGVVFVLGVIGNLTEDNSAKGESETPKANETQGDELGVGSKETVAEIDPADFDYYDMSVEEYMDESTSERKEVAEEFVQFYDLPKAASQDFHACLSYMVRYKSDELPIGHLLGWCKQDYETDPMKLAGEYVDHDKFESNFSAWDGSHIKLERLIEDNMNDPGSYEHVETRYRLVLNSEPKYAVVTTKFRGRNAYGGMVLNTVTAKVDIEDGTVLEIVSQN
;
A
#
# COMPACT_ATOMS: atom_id res chain seq x y z
N MET A 1 25.95 -12.61 14.07
CA MET A 1 26.86 -11.85 14.96
C MET A 1 26.03 -11.23 16.07
N LYS A 2 26.28 -11.60 17.34
CA LYS A 2 25.42 -11.26 18.49
C LYS A 2 25.74 -9.86 19.02
N LYS A 3 24.76 -8.96 19.11
CA LYS A 3 24.89 -7.65 19.76
C LYS A 3 24.25 -7.72 21.15
N GLY A 4 25.06 -7.43 22.18
CA GLY A 4 24.69 -7.47 23.59
C GLY A 4 24.04 -6.17 24.07
N ILE A 5 23.04 -6.35 24.94
CA ILE A 5 22.21 -5.33 25.59
C ILE A 5 22.96 -4.78 26.82
N LEU A 6 23.06 -3.45 26.93
CA LEU A 6 23.53 -2.76 28.14
C LEU A 6 22.34 -2.20 28.93
N TRP A 7 22.21 -2.63 30.18
CA TRP A 7 21.27 -2.11 31.16
C TRP A 7 21.82 -0.83 31.81
N PHE A 8 21.02 0.24 31.85
CA PHE A 8 21.23 1.36 32.78
C PHE A 8 20.03 1.46 33.73
N ILE A 9 20.31 1.18 35.00
CA ILE A 9 19.42 1.41 36.14
C ILE A 9 19.68 2.85 36.62
N GLY A 10 18.63 3.66 36.67
CA GLY A 10 18.62 4.97 37.31
C GLY A 10 17.29 5.19 38.01
N VAL A 11 17.32 5.20 39.34
CA VAL A 11 16.17 5.43 40.23
C VAL A 11 16.26 6.85 40.81
N VAL A 12 15.10 7.35 41.27
CA VAL A 12 14.80 8.46 42.21
C VAL A 12 14.81 9.89 41.60
N PHE A 13 13.91 10.82 41.90
CA PHE A 13 13.07 11.07 43.09
C PHE A 13 11.77 11.82 42.73
N VAL A 14 10.67 11.48 43.40
CA VAL A 14 9.40 12.22 43.41
C VAL A 14 9.49 13.38 44.40
N LEU A 15 9.16 14.60 43.95
CA LEU A 15 8.71 15.68 44.83
C LEU A 15 7.52 16.38 44.15
N GLY A 16 6.35 16.27 44.79
CA GLY A 16 5.15 17.00 44.41
C GLY A 16 5.14 18.42 44.97
N VAL A 17 4.58 19.35 44.19
CA VAL A 17 4.09 20.64 44.67
C VAL A 17 2.70 20.86 44.06
N ILE A 18 1.75 21.14 44.93
CA ILE A 18 0.35 21.45 44.67
C ILE A 18 0.22 22.92 44.25
N GLY A 19 -0.50 23.21 43.17
CA GLY A 19 -0.86 24.56 42.73
C GLY A 19 -1.96 24.54 41.67
N ASN A 20 -3.06 25.24 41.94
CA ASN A 20 -4.37 25.20 41.28
C ASN A 20 -4.46 25.78 39.86
N LEU A 21 -5.36 25.17 39.08
CA LEU A 21 -6.34 25.72 38.12
C LEU A 21 -5.97 26.97 37.29
N THR A 22 -5.85 26.77 35.98
CA THR A 22 -6.51 27.60 34.95
C THR A 22 -6.60 26.78 33.66
N GLU A 23 -7.81 26.71 33.10
CA GLU A 23 -8.12 26.05 31.83
C GLU A 23 -7.56 26.87 30.67
N ASP A 24 -6.76 26.25 29.79
CA ASP A 24 -6.49 26.77 28.45
C ASP A 24 -6.64 25.62 27.45
N ASN A 25 -7.75 25.66 26.70
CA ASN A 25 -8.06 24.75 25.62
C ASN A 25 -7.18 25.10 24.41
N SER A 26 -6.09 24.37 24.21
CA SER A 26 -5.36 24.33 22.94
C SER A 26 -5.28 22.89 22.46
N ALA A 27 -6.22 22.55 21.57
CA ALA A 27 -6.27 21.27 20.89
C ALA A 27 -5.05 21.15 19.95
N LYS A 28 -4.05 20.41 20.40
CA LYS A 28 -2.93 19.92 19.59
C LYS A 28 -3.43 18.65 18.90
N GLY A 29 -3.82 18.77 17.63
CA GLY A 29 -4.20 17.62 16.81
C GLY A 29 -2.96 16.77 16.53
N GLU A 30 -2.86 15.65 17.24
CA GLU A 30 -2.01 14.52 16.89
C GLU A 30 -2.46 13.96 15.53
N SER A 31 -1.51 13.75 14.63
CA SER A 31 -1.71 13.11 13.32
C SER A 31 -1.93 11.61 13.54
N GLU A 32 -3.15 11.23 13.88
CA GLU A 32 -3.59 9.84 13.84
C GLU A 32 -3.85 9.45 12.38
N THR A 33 -3.04 8.52 11.86
CA THR A 33 -3.40 7.72 10.70
C THR A 33 -4.70 6.99 11.00
N PRO A 34 -5.77 7.13 10.19
CA PRO A 34 -7.01 6.44 10.49
C PRO A 34 -6.82 4.95 10.22
N LYS A 35 -6.75 4.15 11.29
CA LYS A 35 -7.06 2.72 11.23
C LYS A 35 -8.47 2.59 10.64
N ALA A 36 -8.58 1.82 9.57
CA ALA A 36 -9.84 1.55 8.92
C ALA A 36 -10.83 0.96 9.93
N ASN A 37 -11.99 1.62 10.01
CA ASN A 37 -13.13 1.21 10.82
C ASN A 37 -13.71 -0.10 10.26
N GLU A 38 -13.91 -1.07 11.15
CA GLU A 38 -14.66 -2.29 10.86
C GLU A 38 -16.07 -1.95 10.38
N THR A 39 -16.44 -2.45 9.21
CA THR A 39 -17.84 -2.74 8.89
C THR A 39 -17.88 -4.01 8.03
N GLN A 40 -18.04 -5.13 8.74
CA GLN A 40 -18.87 -6.29 8.42
C GLN A 40 -19.28 -6.52 6.94
N GLY A 41 -18.53 -7.42 6.27
CA GLY A 41 -18.99 -8.74 5.80
C GLY A 41 -19.99 -8.86 4.63
N ASP A 42 -19.71 -9.87 3.79
CA ASP A 42 -20.55 -10.52 2.75
C ASP A 42 -20.46 -9.88 1.33
N GLU A 43 -20.05 -10.52 0.23
CA GLU A 43 -19.76 -11.91 -0.14
C GLU A 43 -18.63 -11.94 -1.20
N LEU A 44 -17.55 -12.68 -0.95
CA LEU A 44 -16.83 -13.41 -2.00
C LEU A 44 -16.74 -14.85 -1.53
N GLY A 45 -17.25 -15.76 -2.36
CA GLY A 45 -17.67 -17.09 -2.00
C GLY A 45 -16.66 -17.86 -1.17
N VAL A 46 -17.08 -18.28 0.03
CA VAL A 46 -16.49 -19.38 0.76
C VAL A 46 -16.80 -20.67 -0.01
N GLY A 47 -15.93 -20.98 -0.97
CA GLY A 47 -15.75 -22.33 -1.49
C GLY A 47 -15.22 -23.22 -0.36
N SER A 48 -15.84 -24.38 -0.24
CA SER A 48 -15.60 -25.43 0.75
C SER A 48 -14.13 -25.77 0.99
N LYS A 49 -13.82 -26.13 2.26
CA LYS A 49 -12.64 -26.92 2.66
C LYS A 49 -12.33 -27.99 1.61
N GLU A 50 -11.28 -27.77 0.83
CA GLU A 50 -10.63 -28.79 0.05
C GLU A 50 -9.12 -28.54 0.17
N THR A 51 -8.38 -29.59 0.50
CA THR A 51 -6.99 -29.55 0.95
C THR A 51 -6.09 -29.04 -0.17
N VAL A 52 -5.66 -27.78 -0.08
CA VAL A 52 -4.49 -27.27 -0.79
C VAL A 52 -3.34 -28.24 -0.47
N ALA A 53 -2.59 -28.70 -1.47
CA ALA A 53 -1.41 -29.52 -1.25
C ALA A 53 -0.52 -28.79 -0.23
N GLU A 54 -0.36 -29.40 0.94
CA GLU A 54 0.42 -28.83 2.05
C GLU A 54 1.85 -28.68 1.54
N ILE A 55 2.31 -27.43 1.42
CA ILE A 55 3.72 -27.13 1.15
C ILE A 55 4.47 -27.69 2.35
N ASP A 56 5.48 -28.53 2.13
CA ASP A 56 6.39 -28.88 3.23
C ASP A 56 7.13 -27.60 3.63
N PRO A 57 6.89 -27.04 4.84
CA PRO A 57 7.52 -25.80 5.27
C PRO A 57 9.05 -25.86 5.25
N ALA A 58 9.62 -27.07 5.35
CA ALA A 58 11.07 -27.27 5.38
C ALA A 58 11.76 -27.04 4.03
N ASP A 59 11.02 -27.02 2.92
CA ASP A 59 11.57 -27.00 1.57
C ASP A 59 11.43 -25.64 0.86
N PHE A 60 10.71 -24.67 1.44
CA PHE A 60 10.56 -23.31 0.90
C PHE A 60 10.98 -22.25 1.93
N ASP A 61 12.09 -21.55 1.67
CA ASP A 61 12.78 -20.67 2.63
C ASP A 61 11.91 -19.54 3.19
N TYR A 62 10.90 -19.07 2.45
CA TYR A 62 10.00 -18.00 2.87
C TYR A 62 8.65 -18.49 3.40
N TYR A 63 8.49 -19.80 3.63
CA TYR A 63 7.18 -20.35 4.01
C TYR A 63 6.63 -19.72 5.29
N ASP A 64 7.46 -19.66 6.34
CA ASP A 64 7.11 -19.15 7.67
C ASP A 64 7.23 -17.63 7.82
N MET A 65 7.73 -16.92 6.80
CA MET A 65 7.76 -15.45 6.79
C MET A 65 6.33 -14.93 6.97
N SER A 66 6.12 -14.02 7.91
CA SER A 66 4.81 -13.41 8.14
C SER A 66 4.49 -12.34 7.09
N VAL A 67 3.21 -11.98 6.97
CA VAL A 67 2.78 -10.84 6.14
C VAL A 67 3.44 -9.53 6.62
N GLU A 68 3.58 -9.34 7.93
CA GLU A 68 4.28 -8.16 8.48
C GLU A 68 5.74 -8.09 8.00
N GLU A 69 6.49 -9.18 8.18
CA GLU A 69 7.90 -9.25 7.75
C GLU A 69 8.04 -9.04 6.24
N TYR A 70 7.20 -9.69 5.44
CA TYR A 70 7.21 -9.52 3.98
C TYR A 70 6.93 -8.09 3.53
N MET A 71 6.04 -7.38 4.24
CA MET A 71 5.70 -5.99 3.93
C MET A 71 6.84 -5.01 4.27
N ASP A 72 7.72 -5.38 5.21
CA ASP A 72 8.91 -4.60 5.58
C ASP A 72 10.08 -4.78 4.59
N GLU A 73 10.07 -5.84 3.78
CA GLU A 73 11.07 -6.08 2.74
C GLU A 73 11.01 -5.05 1.60
N SER A 74 12.06 -4.93 0.79
CA SER A 74 12.00 -4.11 -0.42
C SER A 74 11.12 -4.75 -1.50
N THR A 75 10.62 -3.93 -2.43
CA THR A 75 9.91 -4.44 -3.62
C THR A 75 10.74 -5.45 -4.44
N SER A 76 12.07 -5.38 -4.38
CA SER A 76 12.92 -6.35 -5.08
C SER A 76 12.89 -7.71 -4.37
N GLU A 77 13.03 -7.72 -3.05
CA GLU A 77 12.98 -8.94 -2.22
C GLU A 77 11.59 -9.57 -2.29
N ARG A 78 10.51 -8.77 -2.25
CA ARG A 78 9.14 -9.26 -2.45
C ARG A 78 8.92 -9.96 -3.79
N LYS A 79 9.53 -9.45 -4.87
CA LYS A 79 9.51 -10.11 -6.19
C LYS A 79 10.31 -11.40 -6.20
N GLU A 80 11.45 -11.41 -5.54
CA GLU A 80 12.30 -12.61 -5.41
C GLU A 80 11.54 -13.76 -4.73
N VAL A 81 10.76 -13.49 -3.67
CA VAL A 81 9.89 -14.50 -3.03
C VAL A 81 8.95 -15.17 -4.04
N ALA A 82 8.30 -14.39 -4.91
CA ALA A 82 7.40 -14.93 -5.94
C ALA A 82 8.17 -15.69 -7.05
N GLU A 83 9.36 -15.22 -7.43
CA GLU A 83 10.24 -15.90 -8.40
C GLU A 83 10.72 -17.25 -7.87
N GLU A 84 11.19 -17.30 -6.62
CA GLU A 84 11.66 -18.52 -5.97
C GLU A 84 10.52 -19.52 -5.78
N PHE A 85 9.31 -19.05 -5.41
CA PHE A 85 8.14 -19.92 -5.31
C PHE A 85 7.75 -20.55 -6.66
N VAL A 86 7.73 -19.75 -7.72
CA VAL A 86 7.48 -20.23 -9.09
C VAL A 86 8.53 -21.25 -9.51
N GLN A 87 9.81 -21.01 -9.17
CA GLN A 87 10.90 -21.95 -9.45
C GLN A 87 10.78 -23.24 -8.63
N PHE A 88 10.41 -23.15 -7.35
CA PHE A 88 10.26 -24.28 -6.45
C PHE A 88 9.23 -25.30 -6.96
N TYR A 89 8.16 -24.82 -7.59
CA TYR A 89 7.13 -25.67 -8.20
C TYR A 89 7.35 -25.97 -9.70
N ASP A 90 8.52 -25.66 -10.25
CA ASP A 90 8.84 -25.82 -11.67
C ASP A 90 7.81 -25.16 -12.62
N LEU A 91 7.22 -24.05 -12.19
CA LEU A 91 6.23 -23.30 -12.97
C LEU A 91 6.94 -22.40 -14.02
N PRO A 92 6.26 -22.00 -15.12
CA PRO A 92 6.84 -21.10 -16.09
C PRO A 92 7.26 -19.78 -15.44
N LYS A 93 8.51 -19.34 -15.66
CA LYS A 93 9.03 -18.06 -15.14
C LYS A 93 8.14 -16.84 -15.45
N ALA A 94 7.39 -16.89 -16.55
CA ALA A 94 6.44 -15.83 -16.91
C ALA A 94 5.34 -15.62 -15.85
N ALA A 95 5.02 -16.65 -15.04
CA ALA A 95 4.02 -16.57 -13.98
C ALA A 95 4.49 -15.77 -12.76
N SER A 96 5.79 -15.51 -12.58
CA SER A 96 6.31 -14.83 -11.39
C SER A 96 5.68 -13.46 -11.16
N GLN A 97 5.36 -12.73 -12.23
CA GLN A 97 4.67 -11.44 -12.11
C GLN A 97 3.24 -11.60 -11.60
N ASP A 98 2.51 -12.61 -12.05
CA ASP A 98 1.13 -12.86 -11.63
C ASP A 98 1.09 -13.34 -10.17
N PHE A 99 2.06 -14.17 -9.76
CA PHE A 99 2.23 -14.58 -8.36
C PHE A 99 2.59 -13.39 -7.46
N HIS A 100 3.48 -12.51 -7.93
CA HIS A 100 3.80 -11.27 -7.22
C HIS A 100 2.57 -10.37 -7.06
N ALA A 101 1.79 -10.17 -8.13
CA ALA A 101 0.55 -9.39 -8.08
C ALA A 101 -0.46 -10.00 -7.09
N CYS A 102 -0.65 -11.32 -7.14
CA CYS A 102 -1.50 -12.03 -6.19
C CYS A 102 -1.05 -11.86 -4.74
N LEU A 103 0.24 -12.03 -4.46
CA LEU A 103 0.77 -11.89 -3.11
C LEU A 103 0.66 -10.43 -2.64
N SER A 104 1.11 -9.47 -3.45
CA SER A 104 1.04 -8.02 -3.20
C SER A 104 -0.40 -7.55 -2.92
N TYR A 105 -1.39 -8.14 -3.59
CA TYR A 105 -2.80 -7.93 -3.28
C TYR A 105 -3.19 -8.53 -1.93
N MET A 106 -2.93 -9.81 -1.72
CA MET A 106 -3.42 -10.55 -0.55
C MET A 106 -2.87 -9.99 0.76
N VAL A 107 -1.60 -9.59 0.81
CA VAL A 107 -0.95 -9.03 2.02
C VAL A 107 -1.62 -7.74 2.51
N ARG A 108 -2.37 -7.02 1.66
CA ARG A 108 -3.10 -5.80 2.05
C ARG A 108 -4.43 -6.06 2.76
N TYR A 109 -4.98 -7.26 2.60
CA TYR A 109 -6.34 -7.60 3.06
C TYR A 109 -6.38 -8.79 4.02
N LYS A 110 -5.24 -9.42 4.30
CA LYS A 110 -5.11 -10.59 5.18
C LYS A 110 -4.41 -10.21 6.48
N SER A 111 -4.38 -11.15 7.43
CA SER A 111 -3.71 -10.94 8.72
C SER A 111 -2.21 -10.77 8.52
N ASP A 112 -1.63 -9.85 9.26
CA ASP A 112 -0.19 -9.61 9.41
C ASP A 112 0.59 -10.85 9.92
N GLU A 113 -0.01 -11.66 10.79
CA GLU A 113 0.59 -12.90 11.31
C GLU A 113 0.56 -14.09 10.33
N LEU A 114 -0.13 -13.98 9.19
CA LEU A 114 -0.32 -15.12 8.30
C LEU A 114 1.00 -15.47 7.58
N PRO A 115 1.39 -16.75 7.47
CA PRO A 115 2.59 -17.13 6.73
C PRO A 115 2.42 -16.91 5.21
N ILE A 116 3.45 -16.36 4.57
CA ILE A 116 3.50 -16.09 3.13
C ILE A 116 3.35 -17.37 2.31
N GLY A 117 3.90 -18.49 2.77
CA GLY A 117 3.70 -19.79 2.12
C GLY A 117 2.22 -20.19 2.00
N HIS A 118 1.39 -19.80 2.96
CA HIS A 118 -0.05 -20.07 2.90
C HIS A 118 -0.75 -19.21 1.83
N LEU A 119 -0.37 -17.93 1.72
CA LEU A 119 -0.86 -17.03 0.67
C LEU A 119 -0.44 -17.50 -0.72
N LEU A 120 0.82 -17.87 -0.89
CA LEU A 120 1.35 -18.39 -2.15
C LEU A 120 0.70 -19.73 -2.53
N GLY A 121 0.37 -20.58 -1.55
CA GLY A 121 -0.44 -21.78 -1.77
C GLY A 121 -1.82 -21.46 -2.37
N TRP A 122 -2.48 -20.39 -1.93
CA TRP A 122 -3.73 -19.92 -2.53
C TRP A 122 -3.53 -19.35 -3.94
N CYS A 123 -2.50 -18.53 -4.15
CA CYS A 123 -2.15 -18.03 -5.49
C CYS A 123 -1.87 -19.18 -6.47
N LYS A 124 -1.21 -20.25 -5.99
CA LYS A 124 -0.95 -21.45 -6.78
C LYS A 124 -2.24 -22.19 -7.14
N GLN A 125 -3.15 -22.35 -6.19
CA GLN A 125 -4.45 -22.99 -6.44
C GLN A 125 -5.24 -22.22 -7.52
N ASP A 126 -5.24 -20.88 -7.46
CA ASP A 126 -5.86 -20.03 -8.48
C ASP A 126 -5.17 -20.20 -9.83
N TYR A 127 -3.84 -20.21 -9.87
CA TYR A 127 -3.06 -20.46 -11.08
C TYR A 127 -3.40 -21.82 -11.72
N GLU A 128 -3.43 -22.90 -10.94
CA GLU A 128 -3.72 -24.24 -11.44
C GLU A 128 -5.17 -24.38 -11.92
N THR A 129 -6.09 -23.59 -11.36
CA THR A 129 -7.49 -23.56 -11.76
C THR A 129 -7.68 -22.78 -13.07
N ASP A 130 -7.12 -21.56 -13.15
CA ASP A 130 -7.17 -20.70 -14.32
C ASP A 130 -6.02 -19.67 -14.30
N PRO A 131 -4.92 -19.92 -15.06
CA PRO A 131 -3.80 -18.99 -15.14
C PRO A 131 -4.19 -17.60 -15.65
N MET A 132 -5.20 -17.51 -16.52
CA MET A 132 -5.65 -16.21 -17.06
C MET A 132 -6.39 -15.40 -15.99
N LYS A 133 -7.09 -16.07 -15.08
CA LYS A 133 -7.72 -15.42 -13.95
C LYS A 133 -6.68 -14.81 -13.01
N LEU A 134 -5.61 -15.54 -12.66
CA LEU A 134 -4.55 -15.01 -11.80
C LEU A 134 -3.95 -13.72 -12.40
N ALA A 135 -3.63 -13.73 -13.69
CA ALA A 135 -3.03 -12.60 -14.40
C ALA A 135 -3.91 -11.34 -14.50
N GLY A 136 -5.24 -11.50 -14.41
CA GLY A 136 -6.20 -10.38 -14.54
C GLY A 136 -6.91 -9.98 -13.24
N GLU A 137 -6.94 -10.87 -12.24
CA GLU A 137 -7.73 -10.67 -11.02
C GLU A 137 -7.00 -9.81 -9.98
N TYR A 138 -5.70 -10.00 -9.85
CA TYR A 138 -4.93 -9.37 -8.79
C TYR A 138 -4.23 -8.09 -9.26
N VAL A 139 -4.26 -7.06 -8.42
CA VAL A 139 -3.53 -5.81 -8.64
C VAL A 139 -2.16 -5.91 -7.98
N ASP A 140 -1.11 -5.60 -8.73
CA ASP A 140 0.23 -5.40 -8.17
C ASP A 140 0.28 -4.05 -7.43
N HIS A 141 0.14 -4.09 -6.10
CA HIS A 141 0.14 -2.87 -5.28
C HIS A 141 1.50 -2.19 -5.25
N ASP A 142 2.60 -2.93 -5.35
CA ASP A 142 3.94 -2.34 -5.40
C ASP A 142 4.12 -1.53 -6.68
N LYS A 143 3.62 -2.07 -7.80
CA LYS A 143 3.60 -1.35 -9.08
C LYS A 143 2.71 -0.12 -9.01
N PHE A 144 1.52 -0.21 -8.42
CA PHE A 144 0.65 0.94 -8.22
C PHE A 144 1.32 2.02 -7.35
N GLU A 145 1.93 1.64 -6.23
CA GLU A 145 2.62 2.54 -5.30
C GLU A 145 3.85 3.20 -5.92
N SER A 146 4.50 2.56 -6.89
CA SER A 146 5.62 3.16 -7.65
C SER A 146 5.22 4.40 -8.47
N ASN A 147 3.92 4.65 -8.66
CA ASN A 147 3.41 5.86 -9.30
C ASN A 147 3.38 7.09 -8.37
N PHE A 148 3.77 6.91 -7.10
CA PHE A 148 3.83 7.96 -6.09
C PHE A 148 5.29 8.28 -5.74
N SER A 149 5.55 9.55 -5.46
CA SER A 149 6.83 10.03 -4.96
C SER A 149 7.09 9.46 -3.57
N ALA A 150 8.24 8.83 -3.37
CA ALA A 150 8.67 8.33 -2.06
C ALA A 150 9.00 9.45 -1.05
N TRP A 151 9.10 10.71 -1.50
CA TRP A 151 9.51 11.84 -0.67
C TRP A 151 8.33 12.56 0.01
N ASP A 152 7.26 12.79 -0.74
CA ASP A 152 6.09 13.57 -0.31
C ASP A 152 4.77 12.86 -0.60
N GLY A 153 4.79 11.71 -1.26
CA GLY A 153 3.59 10.94 -1.61
C GLY A 153 2.79 11.53 -2.76
N SER A 154 3.33 12.50 -3.53
CA SER A 154 2.65 13.06 -4.69
C SER A 154 2.48 12.00 -5.79
N HIS A 155 1.35 12.01 -6.49
CA HIS A 155 1.15 11.11 -7.62
C HIS A 155 1.86 11.69 -8.86
N ILE A 156 2.96 11.07 -9.28
CA ILE A 156 3.98 11.65 -10.17
C ILE A 156 3.38 12.17 -11.48
N LYS A 157 2.54 11.36 -12.15
CA LYS A 157 1.95 11.75 -13.45
C LYS A 157 0.85 12.81 -13.30
N LEU A 158 0.17 12.85 -12.16
CA LEU A 158 -0.89 13.82 -11.90
C LEU A 158 -0.29 15.16 -11.47
N GLU A 159 0.76 15.15 -10.66
CA GLU A 159 1.54 16.33 -10.30
C GLU A 159 2.07 17.04 -11.54
N ARG A 160 2.76 16.31 -12.43
CA ARG A 160 3.25 16.88 -13.71
C ARG A 160 2.13 17.50 -14.53
N LEU A 161 0.99 16.80 -14.65
CA LEU A 161 -0.16 17.33 -15.37
C LEU A 161 -0.69 18.61 -14.72
N ILE A 162 -0.73 18.69 -13.39
CA ILE A 162 -1.13 19.89 -12.66
C ILE A 162 -0.16 21.04 -12.94
N GLU A 163 1.14 20.82 -12.74
CA GLU A 163 2.19 21.83 -12.97
C GLU A 163 2.15 22.39 -14.39
N ASP A 164 2.02 21.51 -15.40
CA ASP A 164 1.93 21.90 -16.82
C ASP A 164 0.72 22.78 -17.14
N ASN A 165 -0.34 22.71 -16.33
CA ASN A 165 -1.56 23.50 -16.48
C ASN A 165 -1.64 24.71 -15.52
N MET A 166 -0.64 24.93 -14.68
CA MET A 166 -0.57 26.08 -13.78
C MET A 166 -0.05 27.33 -14.49
N ASN A 167 -0.54 28.50 -14.03
CA ASN A 167 -0.04 29.80 -14.50
C ASN A 167 1.43 30.05 -14.11
N ASP A 168 1.84 29.57 -12.92
CA ASP A 168 3.21 29.65 -12.41
C ASP A 168 3.62 28.26 -11.88
N PRO A 169 4.12 27.36 -12.74
CA PRO A 169 4.45 25.98 -12.34
C PRO A 169 5.46 25.91 -11.20
N GLY A 170 6.42 26.85 -11.14
CA GLY A 170 7.43 26.92 -10.08
C GLY A 170 6.89 27.31 -8.70
N SER A 171 5.60 27.65 -8.61
CA SER A 171 4.90 27.89 -7.35
C SER A 171 4.15 26.67 -6.81
N TYR A 172 4.21 25.53 -7.51
CA TYR A 172 3.58 24.29 -7.05
C TYR A 172 4.18 23.86 -5.71
N GLU A 173 3.30 23.54 -4.77
CA GLU A 173 3.66 22.98 -3.47
C GLU A 173 2.67 21.84 -3.17
N HIS A 174 3.14 20.60 -3.20
CA HIS A 174 2.34 19.46 -2.80
C HIS A 174 1.90 19.60 -1.33
N VAL A 175 0.64 19.27 -1.05
CA VAL A 175 0.09 19.28 0.31
C VAL A 175 -0.27 17.87 0.76
N GLU A 176 -1.00 17.14 -0.07
CA GLU A 176 -1.51 15.82 0.28
C GLU A 176 -2.00 15.09 -0.97
N THR A 177 -1.76 13.79 -1.04
CA THR A 177 -2.42 12.91 -2.01
C THR A 177 -3.12 11.76 -1.28
N ARG A 178 -4.34 11.44 -1.71
CA ARG A 178 -5.10 10.28 -1.26
C ARG A 178 -5.60 9.51 -2.47
N TYR A 179 -5.81 8.21 -2.32
CA TYR A 179 -6.37 7.38 -3.38
C TYR A 179 -7.37 6.36 -2.85
N ARG A 180 -8.19 5.84 -3.76
CA ARG A 180 -8.99 4.63 -3.58
C ARG A 180 -8.93 3.78 -4.84
N LEU A 181 -8.88 2.46 -4.66
CA LEU A 181 -8.91 1.52 -5.78
C LEU A 181 -10.36 1.17 -6.14
N VAL A 182 -10.65 1.04 -7.43
CA VAL A 182 -11.92 0.55 -7.97
C VAL A 182 -11.63 -0.74 -8.71
N LEU A 183 -11.86 -1.85 -8.01
CA LEU A 183 -11.49 -3.20 -8.45
C LEU A 183 -12.65 -3.98 -9.07
N ASN A 184 -13.88 -3.51 -8.87
CA ASN A 184 -15.11 -4.12 -9.38
C ASN A 184 -15.52 -3.59 -10.77
N SER A 185 -14.59 -2.98 -11.50
CA SER A 185 -14.79 -2.48 -12.85
C SER A 185 -13.81 -3.13 -13.81
N GLU A 186 -14.20 -3.23 -15.08
CA GLU A 186 -13.33 -3.64 -16.17
C GLU A 186 -13.23 -2.50 -17.20
N PRO A 187 -12.05 -1.86 -17.37
CA PRO A 187 -10.81 -2.08 -16.62
C PRO A 187 -10.88 -1.57 -15.17
N LYS A 188 -10.01 -2.11 -14.30
CA LYS A 188 -9.78 -1.63 -12.93
C LYS A 188 -9.06 -0.28 -12.98
N TYR A 189 -9.38 0.63 -12.06
CA TYR A 189 -8.75 1.96 -12.02
C TYR A 189 -8.66 2.49 -10.59
N ALA A 190 -7.83 3.50 -10.38
CA ALA A 190 -7.75 4.22 -9.11
C ALA A 190 -8.34 5.62 -9.25
N VAL A 191 -8.89 6.14 -8.16
CA VAL A 191 -9.27 7.55 -8.05
C VAL A 191 -8.31 8.22 -7.09
N VAL A 192 -7.53 9.16 -7.62
CA VAL A 192 -6.49 9.89 -6.91
C VAL A 192 -6.93 11.33 -6.73
N THR A 193 -6.88 11.82 -5.50
CA THR A 193 -7.15 13.22 -5.14
C THR A 193 -5.87 13.84 -4.61
N THR A 194 -5.41 14.90 -5.25
CA THR A 194 -4.22 15.68 -4.84
C THR A 194 -4.63 17.08 -4.44
N LYS A 195 -4.18 17.52 -3.27
CA LYS A 195 -4.24 18.90 -2.81
C LYS A 195 -2.85 19.51 -2.97
N PHE A 196 -2.82 20.74 -3.44
CA PHE A 196 -1.57 21.48 -3.66
C PHE A 196 -1.81 22.97 -3.50
N ARG A 197 -0.75 23.73 -3.22
CA ARG A 197 -0.78 25.19 -3.35
C ARG A 197 -0.16 25.62 -4.66
N GLY A 198 -0.65 26.72 -5.19
CA GLY A 198 -0.11 27.35 -6.38
C GLY A 198 -0.43 28.83 -6.43
N ARG A 199 0.39 29.60 -7.14
CA ARG A 199 0.16 31.02 -7.35
C ARG A 199 -0.86 31.23 -8.47
N ASN A 200 -1.93 31.95 -8.17
CA ASN A 200 -2.93 32.34 -9.16
C ASN A 200 -2.48 33.54 -10.01
N ALA A 201 -3.29 33.91 -11.01
CA ALA A 201 -3.00 35.04 -11.91
C ALA A 201 -2.90 36.42 -11.22
N TYR A 202 -3.38 36.54 -9.98
CA TYR A 202 -3.29 37.77 -9.17
C TYR A 202 -2.08 37.76 -8.21
N GLY A 203 -1.24 36.72 -8.28
CA GLY A 203 -0.04 36.59 -7.45
C GLY A 203 -0.28 36.02 -6.05
N GLY A 204 -1.50 35.62 -5.70
CA GLY A 204 -1.82 35.00 -4.42
C GLY A 204 -1.60 33.49 -4.42
N MET A 205 -1.05 32.94 -3.32
CA MET A 205 -1.00 31.49 -3.11
C MET A 205 -2.37 30.98 -2.71
N VAL A 206 -2.89 29.99 -3.43
CA VAL A 206 -4.20 29.39 -3.20
C VAL A 206 -4.06 27.88 -3.04
N LEU A 207 -4.90 27.29 -2.18
CA LEU A 207 -5.02 25.84 -2.03
C LEU A 207 -6.02 25.32 -3.06
N ASN A 208 -5.58 24.41 -3.91
CA ASN A 208 -6.39 23.78 -4.94
C ASN A 208 -6.51 22.27 -4.67
N THR A 209 -7.50 21.64 -5.30
CA THR A 209 -7.70 20.20 -5.25
C THR A 209 -8.05 19.68 -6.64
N VAL A 210 -7.34 18.64 -7.09
CA VAL A 210 -7.64 17.92 -8.33
C VAL A 210 -7.90 16.46 -8.00
N THR A 211 -8.99 15.92 -8.54
CA THR A 211 -9.32 14.50 -8.49
C THR A 211 -9.30 13.92 -9.89
N ALA A 212 -8.60 12.80 -10.08
CA ALA A 212 -8.46 12.14 -11.36
C ALA A 212 -8.70 10.63 -11.24
N LYS A 213 -9.22 10.03 -12.32
CA LYS A 213 -9.10 8.59 -12.56
C LYS A 213 -7.75 8.32 -13.18
N VAL A 214 -7.06 7.31 -12.66
CA VAL A 214 -5.76 6.88 -13.16
C VAL A 214 -5.77 5.38 -13.41
N ASP A 215 -4.98 4.96 -14.39
CA ASP A 215 -4.66 3.55 -14.62
C ASP A 215 -3.89 2.99 -13.41
N ILE A 216 -4.24 1.78 -12.97
CA ILE A 216 -3.61 1.16 -11.79
C ILE A 216 -2.20 0.65 -12.11
N GLU A 217 -1.96 0.21 -13.34
CA GLU A 217 -0.71 -0.43 -13.72
C GLU A 217 0.40 0.60 -13.89
N ASP A 218 0.11 1.70 -14.58
CA ASP A 218 1.14 2.68 -14.94
C ASP A 218 0.87 4.09 -14.39
N GLY A 219 -0.22 4.32 -13.68
CA GLY A 219 -0.58 5.63 -13.13
C GLY A 219 -0.96 6.68 -14.18
N THR A 220 -1.20 6.28 -15.44
CA THR A 220 -1.62 7.23 -16.48
C THR A 220 -2.93 7.90 -16.10
N VAL A 221 -2.98 9.23 -16.20
CA VAL A 221 -4.21 10.00 -15.95
C VAL A 221 -5.19 9.75 -17.10
N LEU A 222 -6.31 9.09 -16.78
CA LEU A 222 -7.35 8.74 -17.74
C LEU A 222 -8.38 9.87 -17.88
N GLU A 223 -8.75 10.49 -16.75
CA GLU A 223 -9.82 11.49 -16.70
C GLU A 223 -9.64 12.41 -15.49
N ILE A 224 -9.79 13.73 -15.65
CA ILE A 224 -9.99 14.64 -14.53
C ILE A 224 -11.46 14.61 -14.13
N VAL A 225 -11.74 14.16 -12.91
CA VAL A 225 -13.09 14.04 -12.35
C VAL A 225 -13.56 15.38 -11.78
N SER A 226 -12.67 16.10 -11.11
CA SER A 226 -12.97 17.42 -10.56
C SER A 226 -11.69 18.22 -10.33
N GLN A 227 -11.82 19.54 -10.38
CA GLN A 227 -10.77 20.51 -10.06
C GLN A 227 -11.39 21.75 -9.44
N ASN A 228 -10.80 22.27 -8.37
CA ASN A 228 -11.17 23.52 -7.71
C ASN A 228 -9.95 24.25 -7.18
#